data_AF-C5KUJ5-F1
#
_entry.id   AF-C5KUJ5-F1
#
_cell.length_a   1.000
_cell.length_b   1.000
_cell.length_c   1.000
_cell.angle_alpha   90.00
_cell.angle_beta   90.00
_cell.angle_gamma   90.00
#
_symmetry.space_group_name_H-M   'P 1'
#
loop_
_entity.id
_entity.type
_entity.pdbx_description
1 polymer ?
#
loop_
_entity_poly.entity_id
_entity_poly.type
_entity_poly.pdbx_seq_one_letter_code
_entity_poly.pdbx_strand_id
1 'polypeptide(L)'
;MSDIIALYLYPPTDPTGASTDGGPLLGGSDPALYEGALKYVDSSMGKGYRMNIAKLRVGDVIMTCGINMNLDLDTGANYLYVPDSYYDRLIKVIGSQTNKAADKHIDFKFDSKDETWSLPCQYMSQLPLLMFALCPQGLTPFTMTFMNYAVDHNDICLVTRL
;
A
#
# COMPACT_ATOMS: atom_id res chain seq x y z
N MET A 1 16.45 26.74 9.64
CA MET A 1 16.04 25.38 9.26
C MET A 1 14.58 25.23 9.60
N SER A 2 13.78 24.75 8.67
CA SER A 2 12.41 24.30 8.97
C SER A 2 12.46 23.01 9.78
N ASP A 3 11.50 22.83 10.69
CA ASP A 3 11.35 21.62 11.49
C ASP A 3 10.60 20.55 10.67
N ILE A 4 11.20 20.14 9.55
CA ILE A 4 10.61 19.24 8.56
C ILE A 4 11.66 18.20 8.16
N ILE A 5 11.23 16.94 8.11
CA ILE A 5 11.94 15.85 7.46
C ILE A 5 11.10 15.38 6.27
N ALA A 6 11.74 15.10 5.14
CA ALA A 6 11.12 14.38 4.03
C ALA A 6 11.83 13.05 3.84
N LEU A 7 11.12 12.03 3.39
CA LEU A 7 11.71 10.73 3.02
C LEU A 7 11.48 10.49 1.54
N TYR A 8 12.53 10.09 0.85
CA TYR A 8 12.44 9.67 -0.54
C TYR A 8 13.11 8.31 -0.72
N LEU A 9 12.38 7.35 -1.29
CA LEU A 9 12.84 5.99 -1.56
C LEU A 9 12.68 5.70 -3.05
N TYR A 10 13.73 5.16 -3.67
CA TYR A 10 13.71 4.66 -5.03
C TYR A 10 13.42 3.16 -5.02
N PRO A 11 12.59 2.66 -5.96
CA PRO A 11 12.48 1.22 -6.16
C PRO A 11 13.86 0.65 -6.55
N PRO A 12 14.13 -0.62 -6.21
CA PRO A 12 15.38 -1.27 -6.58
C PRO A 12 15.62 -1.21 -8.09
N THR A 13 16.87 -0.94 -8.47
CA THR A 13 17.31 -1.05 -9.88
C THR A 13 17.34 -2.51 -10.36
N ASP A 14 17.51 -3.44 -9.43
CA ASP A 14 17.33 -4.89 -9.64
C ASP A 14 16.12 -5.37 -8.82
N PRO A 15 15.02 -5.84 -9.45
CA PRO A 15 13.83 -6.32 -8.76
C PRO A 15 14.08 -7.57 -7.89
N THR A 16 15.23 -8.23 -8.04
CA THR A 16 15.67 -9.35 -7.19
C THR A 16 16.68 -8.92 -6.12
N GLY A 17 17.16 -7.68 -6.18
CA GLY A 17 18.16 -7.12 -5.28
C GLY A 17 17.54 -6.45 -4.06
N ALA A 18 18.11 -6.70 -2.89
CA ALA A 18 17.75 -6.01 -1.64
C ALA A 18 18.39 -4.61 -1.60
N SER A 19 17.90 -3.68 -2.42
CA SER A 19 18.43 -2.32 -2.46
C SER A 19 17.33 -1.31 -2.78
N THR A 20 16.74 -0.69 -1.76
CA THR A 20 16.05 0.60 -1.94
C THR A 20 17.10 1.69 -1.81
N ASP A 21 17.40 2.40 -2.90
CA ASP A 21 18.18 3.63 -2.84
C ASP A 21 17.33 4.76 -2.26
N GLY A 22 17.95 5.78 -1.68
CA GLY A 22 17.25 6.96 -1.15
C GLY A 22 17.60 7.27 0.30
N GLY A 23 16.81 8.13 0.94
CA GLY A 23 17.04 8.51 2.33
C GLY A 23 16.28 9.76 2.80
N PRO A 24 16.47 10.12 4.07
CA PRO A 24 15.85 11.31 4.65
C PRO A 24 16.52 12.60 4.16
N LEU A 25 15.71 13.61 3.89
CA LEU A 25 16.12 14.99 3.65
C LEU A 25 15.79 15.82 4.90
N LEU A 26 16.80 16.43 5.50
CA LEU A 26 16.67 17.22 6.71
C LEU A 26 16.46 18.70 6.36
N GLY A 27 15.43 19.32 6.94
CA GLY A 27 15.17 20.75 6.75
C GLY A 27 14.37 21.09 5.49
N GLY A 28 13.67 20.11 4.89
CA GLY A 28 12.77 20.34 3.76
C GLY A 28 12.66 19.17 2.79
N SER A 29 11.97 19.43 1.67
CA SER A 29 11.82 18.52 0.53
C SER A 29 12.61 19.01 -0.67
N ASP A 30 12.94 18.12 -1.61
CA ASP A 30 13.52 18.46 -2.91
C ASP A 30 12.47 18.36 -4.02
N PRO A 31 12.07 19.49 -4.66
CA PRO A 31 11.10 19.48 -5.77
C PRO A 31 11.54 18.71 -7.01
N ALA A 32 12.84 18.41 -7.17
CA ALA A 32 13.31 17.56 -8.26
C ALA A 32 12.95 16.07 -8.07
N LEU A 33 12.54 15.68 -6.86
CA LEU A 33 12.24 14.30 -6.50
C LEU A 33 10.75 13.95 -6.56
N TYR A 34 9.85 14.91 -6.82
CA TYR A 34 8.43 14.61 -6.93
C TYR A 34 7.77 15.42 -8.04
N GLU A 35 6.67 14.88 -8.57
CA GLU A 35 5.87 15.54 -9.58
C GLU A 35 4.58 16.11 -8.97
N GLY A 36 4.17 17.27 -9.48
CA GLY A 36 2.93 17.93 -9.06
C GLY A 36 3.03 18.64 -7.70
N ALA A 37 1.89 19.09 -7.21
CA ALA A 37 1.80 19.81 -5.94
C ALA A 37 1.67 18.85 -4.75
N LEU A 38 2.38 19.14 -3.66
CA LEU A 38 2.23 18.42 -2.40
C LEU A 38 0.80 18.59 -1.85
N LYS A 39 0.24 17.48 -1.37
CA LYS A 39 -1.03 17.46 -0.64
C LYS A 39 -0.75 17.20 0.83
N TYR A 40 -1.27 18.06 1.69
CA TYR A 40 -1.08 17.96 3.13
C TYR A 40 -2.29 17.29 3.77
N VAL A 41 -2.02 16.45 4.76
CA VAL A 41 -3.01 15.74 5.57
C VAL A 41 -2.67 16.00 7.02
N ASP A 42 -3.68 16.41 7.79
CA ASP A 42 -3.50 16.62 9.21
C ASP A 42 -3.20 15.29 9.91
N SER A 43 -2.20 15.31 10.80
CA SER A 43 -1.93 14.18 11.68
C SER A 43 -3.12 13.92 12.61
N SER A 44 -3.42 12.66 12.91
CA SER A 44 -4.44 12.33 13.91
C SER A 44 -3.98 12.68 15.33
N MET A 45 -4.93 12.91 16.26
CA MET A 45 -4.61 13.31 17.63
C MET A 45 -3.69 12.27 18.32
N GLY A 46 -2.45 12.65 18.64
CA GLY A 46 -1.46 11.79 19.29
C GLY A 46 -0.01 12.18 19.01
N LYS A 47 0.94 11.40 19.53
CA LYS A 47 2.36 11.46 19.15
C LYS A 47 2.61 10.52 17.97
N GLY A 48 3.42 10.95 16.99
CA GLY A 48 3.89 10.11 15.88
C GLY A 48 3.36 10.52 14.50
N TYR A 49 3.87 9.88 13.45
CA TYR A 49 3.46 10.10 12.06
C TYR A 49 2.21 9.27 11.72
N ARG A 50 1.07 9.70 12.28
CA ARG A 50 -0.22 9.01 12.12
C ARG A 50 -1.23 9.91 11.44
N MET A 51 -2.06 9.33 10.58
CA MET A 51 -3.17 10.04 9.93
C MET A 51 -4.43 9.19 9.93
N ASN A 52 -5.59 9.84 9.83
CA ASN A 52 -6.84 9.11 9.70
C ASN A 52 -7.04 8.58 8.27
N ILE A 53 -7.58 7.36 8.18
CA ILE A 53 -8.14 6.80 6.95
C ILE A 53 -9.65 6.65 7.10
N ALA A 54 -10.40 7.29 6.20
CA ALA A 54 -11.85 7.20 6.19
C ALA A 54 -12.33 5.91 5.51
N LYS A 55 -11.71 5.55 4.37
CA LYS A 55 -12.14 4.44 3.51
C LYS A 55 -10.96 3.87 2.73
N LEU A 56 -11.02 2.58 2.46
CA LEU A 56 -10.20 1.91 1.47
C LEU A 56 -11.11 1.48 0.31
N ARG A 57 -10.75 1.80 -0.92
CA ARG A 57 -11.39 1.24 -2.11
C ARG A 57 -10.44 0.24 -2.76
N VAL A 58 -10.96 -0.95 -3.06
CA VAL A 58 -10.25 -2.04 -3.72
C VAL A 58 -10.95 -2.31 -5.05
N GLY A 59 -10.37 -1.85 -6.14
CA GLY A 59 -11.05 -1.85 -7.44
C GLY A 59 -12.35 -1.04 -7.38
N ASP A 60 -13.49 -1.70 -7.58
CA ASP A 60 -14.82 -1.06 -7.46
C ASP A 60 -15.48 -1.21 -6.08
N VAL A 61 -14.89 -1.97 -5.15
CA VAL A 61 -15.45 -2.24 -3.84
C VAL A 61 -14.96 -1.22 -2.82
N ILE A 62 -15.88 -0.61 -2.08
CA ILE A 62 -15.56 0.27 -0.95
C ILE A 62 -15.56 -0.55 0.34
N MET A 63 -14.42 -0.59 1.00
CA MET A 63 -14.25 -1.08 2.36
C MET A 63 -14.27 0.11 3.32
N THR A 64 -15.33 0.21 4.11
CA THR A 64 -15.41 1.20 5.18
C THR A 64 -14.49 0.75 6.31
N CYS A 65 -13.47 1.55 6.57
CA CYS A 65 -12.63 1.41 7.75
C CYS A 65 -13.48 1.75 8.99
N GLY A 66 -13.26 1.07 10.10
CA GLY A 66 -13.91 1.40 11.36
C GLY A 66 -13.68 2.86 11.76
N ILE A 67 -14.54 3.39 12.62
CA ILE A 67 -14.42 4.75 13.15
C ILE A 67 -13.01 4.93 13.74
N ASN A 68 -12.32 6.01 13.37
CA ASN A 68 -10.98 6.37 13.83
C ASN A 68 -9.86 5.37 13.47
N MET A 69 -9.99 4.62 12.38
CA MET A 69 -8.85 3.88 11.85
C MET A 69 -7.73 4.87 11.49
N ASN A 70 -6.52 4.59 11.98
CA ASN A 70 -5.33 5.35 11.67
C ASN A 70 -4.43 4.55 10.75
N LEU A 71 -3.69 5.27 9.91
CA LEU A 71 -2.58 4.79 9.14
C LEU A 71 -1.31 5.37 9.76
N ASP A 72 -0.38 4.49 10.13
CA ASP A 72 0.93 4.86 10.67
C ASP A 72 1.93 4.87 9.51
N LEU A 73 2.65 5.98 9.35
CA LEU A 73 3.78 6.07 8.42
C LEU A 73 5.04 5.53 9.10
N ASP A 74 5.28 4.23 8.94
CA ASP A 74 6.43 3.55 9.53
C ASP A 74 7.55 3.39 8.50
N THR A 75 8.57 4.25 8.59
CA THR A 75 9.73 4.21 7.70
C THR A 75 10.67 3.02 7.99
N GLY A 76 10.43 2.26 9.07
CA GLY A 76 11.14 1.02 9.39
C GLY A 76 10.42 -0.24 8.90
N ALA A 77 9.25 -0.11 8.29
CA ALA A 77 8.48 -1.22 7.74
C ALA A 77 8.79 -1.44 6.25
N ASN A 78 8.87 -2.71 5.84
CA ASN A 78 9.02 -3.12 4.43
C ASN A 78 7.68 -3.46 3.76
N TYR A 79 6.60 -3.51 4.52
CA TYR A 79 5.28 -3.98 4.08
C TYR A 79 4.18 -3.05 4.57
N LEU A 80 3.01 -3.14 3.95
CA LEU A 80 1.79 -2.59 4.53
C LEU A 80 1.32 -3.56 5.63
N TYR A 81 0.92 -3.05 6.78
CA TYR A 81 0.35 -3.91 7.82
C TYR A 81 -1.09 -3.50 8.08
N VAL A 82 -2.00 -4.46 7.94
CA VAL A 82 -3.44 -4.29 8.15
C VAL A 82 -3.84 -5.13 9.37
N PRO A 83 -4.74 -4.61 10.24
CA PRO A 83 -5.21 -5.41 11.37
C PRO A 83 -5.88 -6.71 10.91
N ASP A 84 -5.66 -7.81 11.63
CA ASP A 84 -6.21 -9.15 11.31
C ASP A 84 -7.71 -9.12 10.99
N SER A 85 -8.47 -8.33 11.76
CA SER A 85 -9.92 -8.12 11.57
C SER A 85 -10.32 -7.60 10.18
N TYR A 86 -9.40 -7.01 9.43
CA TYR A 86 -9.60 -6.51 8.06
C TYR A 86 -8.85 -7.34 7.02
N TYR A 87 -7.78 -8.05 7.40
CA TYR A 87 -6.89 -8.75 6.50
C TYR A 87 -7.61 -9.78 5.62
N ASP A 88 -8.34 -10.72 6.24
CA ASP A 88 -9.08 -11.76 5.51
C ASP A 88 -10.09 -11.18 4.52
N ARG A 89 -10.76 -10.08 4.93
CA ARG A 89 -11.73 -9.41 4.07
C ARG A 89 -11.03 -8.70 2.91
N LEU A 90 -9.90 -8.04 3.18
CA LEU A 90 -9.11 -7.34 2.18
C LEU A 90 -8.64 -8.32 1.09
N ILE A 91 -8.02 -9.43 1.47
CA ILE A 91 -7.54 -10.44 0.52
C ILE A 91 -8.69 -11.06 -0.28
N LYS A 92 -9.84 -11.36 0.35
CA LYS A 92 -11.02 -11.86 -0.37
C LYS A 92 -11.53 -10.87 -1.41
N VAL A 93 -11.57 -9.57 -1.08
CA VAL A 93 -12.00 -8.53 -2.02
C VAL A 93 -10.97 -8.38 -3.15
N ILE A 94 -9.67 -8.40 -2.84
CA ILE A 94 -8.60 -8.40 -3.84
C ILE A 94 -8.80 -9.56 -4.82
N GLY A 95 -8.89 -10.80 -4.32
CA GLY A 95 -9.08 -11.98 -5.16
C GLY A 95 -10.35 -11.91 -6.02
N SER A 96 -11.46 -11.41 -5.46
CA SER A 96 -12.70 -11.22 -6.23
C SER A 96 -12.55 -10.19 -7.35
N GLN A 97 -11.82 -9.10 -7.12
CA GLN A 97 -11.57 -8.07 -8.13
C GLN A 97 -10.62 -8.59 -9.21
N THR A 98 -9.58 -9.33 -8.83
CA THR A 98 -8.66 -9.97 -9.77
C THR A 98 -9.40 -10.98 -10.66
N ASN A 99 -10.28 -11.80 -10.09
CA ASN A 99 -11.11 -12.74 -10.85
C ASN A 99 -12.00 -12.03 -11.88
N LYS A 100 -12.61 -10.91 -11.47
CA LYS A 100 -13.43 -10.07 -12.36
C LYS A 100 -12.59 -9.47 -13.49
N ALA A 101 -11.40 -8.96 -13.20
CA ALA A 101 -10.50 -8.36 -14.19
C ALA A 101 -9.93 -9.40 -15.17
N ALA A 102 -9.71 -10.64 -14.71
CA ALA A 102 -9.20 -11.74 -15.53
C ALA A 102 -10.29 -12.56 -16.24
N ASP A 103 -11.57 -12.26 -15.98
CA ASP A 103 -12.74 -13.01 -16.46
C ASP A 103 -12.67 -14.53 -16.18
N LYS A 104 -12.12 -14.90 -15.01
CA LYS A 104 -12.05 -16.30 -14.56
C LYS A 104 -11.67 -16.41 -13.09
N HIS A 105 -11.80 -17.62 -12.56
CA HIS A 105 -11.31 -17.93 -11.23
C HIS A 105 -9.79 -18.07 -11.22
N ILE A 106 -9.12 -17.32 -10.34
CA ILE A 106 -7.70 -17.39 -10.03
C ILE A 106 -7.57 -17.92 -8.60
N ASP A 107 -6.75 -18.95 -8.45
CA ASP A 107 -6.47 -19.56 -7.16
C ASP A 107 -5.46 -18.71 -6.38
N PHE A 108 -5.92 -18.12 -5.27
CA PHE A 108 -5.08 -17.44 -4.30
C PHE A 108 -4.70 -18.46 -3.22
N LYS A 109 -3.39 -18.70 -3.06
CA LYS A 109 -2.87 -19.68 -2.11
C LYS A 109 -2.24 -18.97 -0.92
N PHE A 110 -2.66 -19.37 0.28
CA PHE A 110 -2.06 -18.91 1.52
C PHE A 110 -0.94 -19.86 1.96
N ASP A 111 0.27 -19.34 2.15
CA ASP A 111 1.36 -20.05 2.82
C ASP A 111 1.34 -19.70 4.31
N SER A 112 1.10 -20.69 5.17
CA SER A 112 1.03 -20.50 6.63
C SER A 112 2.39 -20.28 7.30
N LYS A 113 3.51 -20.63 6.65
CA LYS A 113 4.85 -20.41 7.21
C LYS A 113 5.29 -18.98 7.00
N ASP A 114 5.08 -18.47 5.79
CA ASP A 114 5.46 -17.12 5.43
C ASP A 114 4.32 -16.11 5.67
N GLU A 115 3.14 -16.58 6.07
CA GLU A 115 1.87 -15.85 6.24
C GLU A 115 1.63 -14.88 5.06
N THR A 116 1.79 -15.41 3.85
CA THR A 116 1.66 -14.65 2.60
C THR A 116 0.65 -15.29 1.68
N TRP A 117 -0.03 -14.45 0.90
CA TRP A 117 -0.89 -14.90 -0.19
C TRP A 117 -0.13 -14.86 -1.50
N SER A 118 -0.39 -15.82 -2.37
CA SER A 118 0.23 -15.92 -3.68
C SER A 118 -0.77 -16.24 -4.77
N LEU A 119 -0.45 -15.83 -6.00
CA LEU A 119 -1.20 -16.14 -7.21
C LEU A 119 -0.23 -16.36 -8.39
N PRO A 120 -0.66 -16.99 -9.50
CA PRO A 120 0.17 -17.08 -10.70
C PRO A 120 0.52 -15.68 -11.26
N CYS A 121 1.80 -15.42 -11.52
CA CYS A 121 2.26 -14.06 -11.88
C CYS A 121 1.71 -13.50 -13.20
N GLN A 122 1.30 -14.37 -14.11
CA GLN A 122 0.58 -13.94 -15.32
C GLN A 122 -0.69 -13.12 -15.02
N TYR A 123 -1.20 -13.16 -13.78
CA TYR A 123 -2.35 -12.39 -13.32
C TYR A 123 -2.02 -11.16 -12.45
N MET A 124 -0.74 -10.82 -12.29
CA MET A 124 -0.30 -9.73 -11.42
C MET A 124 -0.86 -8.37 -11.87
N SER A 125 -0.91 -8.12 -13.18
CA SER A 125 -1.42 -6.85 -13.70
C SER A 125 -2.93 -6.68 -13.59
N GLN A 126 -3.65 -7.75 -13.24
CA GLN A 126 -5.08 -7.79 -12.99
C GLN A 126 -5.42 -7.56 -11.51
N LEU A 127 -4.41 -7.50 -10.63
CA LEU A 127 -4.60 -7.09 -9.24
C LEU A 127 -5.17 -5.66 -9.18
N PRO A 128 -6.14 -5.38 -8.28
CA PRO A 128 -6.86 -4.12 -8.26
C PRO A 128 -6.02 -2.91 -7.83
N LEU A 129 -6.46 -1.71 -8.21
CA LEU A 129 -5.99 -0.49 -7.57
C LEU A 129 -6.49 -0.42 -6.12
N LEU A 130 -5.61 -0.08 -5.18
CA LEU A 130 -5.98 0.27 -3.81
C LEU A 130 -6.00 1.79 -3.68
N MET A 131 -7.13 2.36 -3.26
CA MET A 131 -7.27 3.81 -3.05
C MET A 131 -7.67 4.10 -1.61
N PHE A 132 -6.76 4.76 -0.90
CA PHE A 132 -6.87 5.19 0.49
C PHE A 132 -7.45 6.60 0.51
N ALA A 133 -8.60 6.79 1.16
CA ALA A 133 -9.19 8.10 1.39
C ALA A 133 -8.66 8.65 2.72
N LEU A 134 -7.63 9.50 2.63
CA LEU A 134 -6.96 10.09 3.78
C LEU A 134 -7.74 11.31 4.32
N CYS A 135 -7.47 11.65 5.58
CA CYS A 135 -8.22 12.58 6.43
C CYS A 135 -9.58 12.03 6.91
N PRO A 136 -10.13 12.55 8.02
CA PRO A 136 -11.46 12.15 8.52
C PRO A 136 -12.59 12.26 7.50
N GLN A 137 -12.52 13.24 6.59
CA GLN A 137 -13.50 13.43 5.53
C GLN A 137 -13.19 12.63 4.26
N GLY A 138 -12.02 11.99 4.16
CA GLY A 138 -11.61 11.20 3.01
C GLY A 138 -11.35 12.02 1.74
N LEU A 139 -10.96 13.29 1.87
CA LEU A 139 -10.84 14.24 0.76
C LEU A 139 -9.50 14.10 0.01
N THR A 140 -8.50 13.48 0.62
CA THR A 140 -7.17 13.33 0.02
C THR A 140 -6.97 11.88 -0.42
N PRO A 141 -7.14 11.54 -1.70
CA PRO A 141 -6.91 10.18 -2.18
C PRO A 141 -5.40 9.91 -2.31
N PHE A 142 -4.99 8.72 -1.88
CA PHE A 142 -3.69 8.12 -2.17
C PHE A 142 -3.91 6.75 -2.82
N THR A 143 -3.15 6.41 -3.85
CA THR A 143 -3.37 5.20 -4.65
C THR A 143 -2.12 4.34 -4.70
N MET A 144 -2.32 3.03 -4.53
CA MET A 144 -1.31 2.00 -4.75
C MET A 144 -1.76 1.09 -5.90
N THR A 145 -0.84 0.82 -6.81
CA THR A 145 -1.00 -0.16 -7.89
C THR A 145 -0.43 -1.51 -7.46
N PHE A 146 -0.63 -2.56 -8.25
CA PHE A 146 -0.05 -3.88 -7.99
C PHE A 146 1.48 -3.85 -7.84
N MET A 147 2.17 -2.90 -8.48
CA MET A 147 3.61 -2.72 -8.34
C MET A 147 4.04 -2.33 -6.92
N ASN A 148 3.10 -1.85 -6.10
CA ASN A 148 3.39 -1.40 -4.74
C ASN A 148 3.13 -2.49 -3.67
N TYR A 149 2.36 -3.54 -3.99
CA TYR A 149 1.93 -4.54 -3.00
C TYR A 149 1.97 -6.00 -3.51
N ALA A 150 2.54 -6.22 -4.69
CA ALA A 150 2.82 -7.55 -5.19
C ALA A 150 4.22 -7.61 -5.81
N VAL A 151 4.85 -8.77 -5.71
CA VAL A 151 6.20 -9.02 -6.25
C VAL A 151 6.22 -10.36 -6.98
N ASP A 152 6.86 -10.38 -8.14
CA ASP A 152 7.14 -11.62 -8.88
C ASP A 152 8.32 -12.36 -8.25
N HIS A 153 8.08 -13.61 -7.87
CA HIS A 153 9.09 -14.51 -7.39
C HIS A 153 9.00 -15.86 -8.12
N ASN A 154 9.76 -15.97 -9.22
CA ASN A 154 9.84 -17.18 -10.04
C ASN A 154 8.45 -17.65 -10.55
N ASP A 155 7.73 -16.77 -11.24
CA ASP A 155 6.38 -17.01 -11.79
C ASP A 155 5.25 -17.13 -10.73
N ILE A 156 5.60 -17.00 -9.45
CA ILE A 156 4.66 -16.94 -8.33
C ILE A 156 4.65 -15.52 -7.80
N CYS A 157 3.48 -14.89 -7.81
CA CYS A 157 3.35 -13.52 -7.37
C CYS A 157 2.91 -13.51 -5.93
N LEU A 158 3.77 -12.99 -5.06
CA LEU A 158 3.48 -12.81 -3.65
C LEU A 158 2.72 -11.50 -3.51
N VAL A 159 1.50 -11.57 -3.00
CA VAL A 159 0.78 -10.40 -2.47
C VAL A 159 1.45 -10.11 -1.15
N THR A 160 2.39 -9.16 -1.16
CA THR A 160 3.18 -8.83 0.02
C THR A 160 2.24 -8.44 1.13
N ARG A 161 2.56 -8.87 2.36
CA ARG A 161 1.69 -8.73 3.53
C ARG A 161 1.08 -7.34 3.51
N LEU A 162 -0.25 -7.32 3.41
CA LEU A 162 -1.09 -6.13 3.49
C LEU A 162 -1.47 -5.90 4.93
#